data_AF-U2JEW4-F1
#
_entry.id   AF-U2JEW4-F1
#
_cell.length_a   1.000
_cell.length_b   1.000
_cell.length_c   1.000
_cell.angle_alpha   90.00
_cell.angle_beta   90.00
_cell.angle_gamma   90.00
#
_symmetry.space_group_name_H-M   'P 1'
#
loop_
_entity.id
_entity.type
_entity.pdbx_description
1 polymer ?
#
loop_
_entity_poly.entity_id
_entity_poly.type
_entity_poly.pdbx_seq_one_letter_code
_entity_poly.pdbx_strand_id
1 'polypeptide(L)' 'MPILSFMFTVYILYSVSIDRYYIGFTGNLVERLRRHNSYSKGYTGRAKDWAVVYEEAFADKFNSNESQEQ' A
#
# COMPACT_ATOMS: atom_id res chain seq x y z
N MET A 1 -18.68 -12.23 -17.80
CA MET A 1 -17.35 -11.95 -17.22
C MET A 1 -17.52 -10.91 -16.13
N PRO A 2 -17.15 -11.18 -14.87
CA PRO A 2 -17.21 -10.15 -13.83
C PRO A 2 -16.13 -9.10 -14.10
N ILE A 3 -16.52 -7.82 -13.99
CA ILE A 3 -15.61 -6.68 -14.04
C ILE A 3 -14.64 -6.83 -12.87
N LEU A 4 -13.34 -6.93 -13.15
CA LEU A 4 -12.31 -6.94 -12.12
C LEU A 4 -11.98 -5.48 -11.78
N SER A 5 -12.52 -4.96 -10.68
CA SER A 5 -12.06 -3.69 -10.15
C SER A 5 -10.80 -3.94 -9.33
N PHE A 6 -9.69 -3.35 -9.74
CA PHE A 6 -8.47 -3.37 -8.94
C PHE A 6 -8.50 -2.16 -8.01
N MET A 7 -8.63 -2.42 -6.71
CA MET A 7 -8.48 -1.40 -5.68
C MET A 7 -7.04 -1.41 -5.18
N PHE A 8 -6.39 -0.26 -5.20
CA PHE A 8 -5.09 -0.07 -4.56
C PHE A 8 -5.14 1.14 -3.64
N THR A 9 -4.56 0.99 -2.45
CA THR A 9 -4.43 2.06 -1.46
C THR A 9 -3.01 2.58 -1.51
N VAL A 10 -2.86 3.87 -1.80
CA VAL A 10 -1.61 4.60 -1.60
C VAL A 10 -1.54 4.99 -0.13
N TYR A 11 -0.38 4.85 0.49
CA TYR A 11 -0.19 5.14 1.90
C TYR A 11 1.18 5.77 2.14
N ILE A 12 1.22 6.63 3.16
CA ILE A 12 2.43 7.24 3.67
C ILE A 12 2.56 6.86 5.14
N LEU A 13 3.65 6.17 5.46
CA LEU A 13 4.05 5.89 6.82
C LEU A 13 5.12 6.88 7.26
N TYR A 14 5.03 7.34 8.48
CA TYR A 14 6.05 8.14 9.13
C TYR A 14 6.53 7.43 10.40
N SER A 15 7.83 7.37 10.60
CA SER A 15 8.43 6.92 11.86
C SER A 15 9.11 8.11 12.52
N VAL A 16 8.68 8.41 13.75
CA VAL A 16 9.25 9.45 14.60
C VAL A 16 10.67 9.07 15.03
N SER A 17 10.91 7.78 15.30
CA SER A 17 12.17 7.26 15.83
C SER A 17 13.33 7.37 14.85
N ILE A 18 13.06 7.27 13.55
CA ILE A 18 14.09 7.40 12.49
C ILE A 18 13.89 8.62 11.60
N ASP A 19 12.94 9.50 11.95
CA ASP A 19 12.54 10.71 11.21
C ASP A 19 12.49 10.47 9.70
N ARG A 20 11.70 9.46 9.30
CA ARG A 20 11.61 9.04 7.90
C ARG A 20 10.20 8.78 7.45
N TYR A 21 9.95 9.18 6.21
CA TYR A 21 8.74 8.89 5.47
C TYR A 21 8.95 7.70 4.56
N TYR A 22 7.95 6.82 4.52
CA TYR A 22 7.87 5.69 3.61
C TYR A 22 6.58 5.79 2.81
N ILE A 23 6.71 5.98 1.51
CA ILE A 23 5.59 6.12 0.59
C ILE A 23 5.47 4.82 -0.18
N GLY A 24 4.26 4.26 -0.23
CA GLY A 24 4.00 3.03 -0.97
C GLY A 24 2.56 2.92 -1.43
N PHE A 25 2.29 1.91 -2.23
CA PHE A 25 0.93 1.53 -2.61
C PHE A 25 0.75 0.03 -2.43
N THR A 26 -0.46 -0.40 -2.11
CA THR A 26 -0.79 -1.81 -1.91
C THR A 26 -2.29 -2.06 -2.03
N GLY A 27 -2.69 -3.23 -2.50
CA GLY A 27 -4.09 -3.65 -2.45
C GLY A 27 -4.56 -4.05 -1.04
N ASN A 28 -3.64 -4.23 -0.09
CA ASN A 28 -3.98 -4.63 1.28
C ASN A 28 -3.08 -3.92 2.31
N LEU A 29 -3.51 -2.73 2.74
CA LEU A 29 -2.75 -1.88 3.66
C LEU A 29 -2.58 -2.54 5.04
N VAL A 30 -3.62 -3.20 5.53
CA VAL A 30 -3.62 -3.83 6.85
C VAL A 30 -2.57 -4.92 6.94
N GLU A 31 -2.49 -5.78 5.92
CA GLU A 31 -1.48 -6.83 5.87
C GLU A 31 -0.07 -6.25 5.74
N ARG A 32 0.08 -5.19 4.93
CA ARG A 32 1.36 -4.50 4.74
C ARG A 32 1.86 -3.85 6.04
N LEU A 33 1.00 -3.13 6.75
CA LEU A 33 1.32 -2.51 8.05
C LEU A 33 1.66 -3.59 9.08
N ARG A 34 0.89 -4.69 9.12
CA ARG A 34 1.21 -5.84 9.97
C ARG A 34 2.58 -6.41 9.66
N ARG A 35 2.99 -6.57 8.40
CA ARG A 35 4.35 -7.05 8.07
C ARG A 35 5.44 -6.06 8.45
N HIS A 36 5.20 -4.75 8.30
CA HIS A 36 6.15 -3.71 8.72
C HIS A 36 6.31 -3.66 10.25
N ASN A 37 5.25 -3.90 11.02
CA ASN A 37 5.26 -3.92 12.48
C ASN A 37 5.51 -5.31 13.08
N SER A 38 5.38 -6.37 12.29
CA SER A 38 5.69 -7.75 12.66
C SER A 38 7.20 -7.92 12.76
N TYR A 39 7.64 -8.38 13.91
CA TYR A 39 9.03 -8.62 14.26
C TYR A 39 9.74 -9.48 13.20
N SER A 40 10.54 -8.87 12.32
CA SER A 40 11.53 -9.59 11.53
C SER A 40 12.87 -9.46 12.25
N LYS A 41 13.48 -10.60 12.64
CA LYS A 41 14.87 -10.66 13.08
C LYS A 41 15.76 -10.29 11.88
N GLY A 42 15.90 -9.01 11.59
CA GLY A 42 16.61 -8.53 10.41
C GLY A 42 16.89 -7.02 10.43
N TYR A 43 17.79 -6.60 9.55
CA TYR A 43 18.37 -5.25 9.43
C TYR A 43 17.34 -4.12 9.23
N THR A 44 16.11 -4.46 8.85
CA THR A 44 14.98 -3.56 8.56
C THR A 44 14.07 -3.28 9.76
N GLY A 45 14.25 -3.99 10.89
CA GLY A 45 13.49 -3.79 12.14
C GLY A 45 13.94 -2.58 12.98
N ARG A 46 14.53 -1.56 12.37
CA ARG A 46 15.07 -0.37 13.08
C ARG A 46 14.00 0.59 13.57
N ALA A 47 12.82 0.59 12.97
CA ALA A 47 11.69 1.41 13.36
C ALA A 47 10.45 0.53 13.54
N LYS A 48 9.79 0.64 14.69
CA LYS A 48 8.59 -0.12 15.08
C LYS A 48 7.37 0.78 15.28
N ASP A 49 7.56 2.07 15.05
CA ASP A 49 6.65 3.17 15.28
C ASP A 49 6.18 3.78 13.95
N TRP A 50 6.10 2.95 12.90
CA TRP A 50 5.52 3.38 11.64
C TRP A 50 4.03 3.67 11.85
N ALA A 51 3.69 4.96 11.82
CA ALA A 51 2.33 5.46 11.87
C ALA A 51 1.87 5.82 10.45
N VAL A 52 0.65 5.44 10.09
CA VAL A 52 0.01 5.91 8.85
C VAL A 52 -0.34 7.38 9.06
N VAL A 53 0.28 8.27 8.29
CA VAL A 53 -0.03 9.71 8.29
C VAL A 53 -0.92 10.12 7.12
N TYR A 54 -0.96 9.29 6.09
CA TYR A 54 -1.81 9.48 4.92
C TYR A 54 -2.19 8.12 4.35
N GLU A 55 -3.45 7.96 3.95
CA GLU A 55 -3.92 6.85 3.16
C GLU A 55 -4.99 7.33 2.18
N GLU A 56 -4.93 6.85 0.96
CA GLU A 56 -5.90 7.18 -0.08
C GLU A 56 -6.18 5.94 -0.94
N ALA A 57 -7.46 5.58 -1.04
CA ALA A 57 -7.90 4.44 -1.81
C ALA A 57 -8.22 4.86 -3.24
N PHE A 58 -7.58 4.20 -4.20
CA PHE A 58 -7.82 4.37 -5.62
C PHE A 58 -8.52 3.12 -6.14
N ALA A 59 -9.69 3.32 -6.75
CA ALA A 59 -10.40 2.29 -7.48
C ALA A 59 -10.07 2.46 -8.96
N ASP A 60 -9.17 1.62 -9.47
CA ASP A 60 -8.94 1.55 -10.89
C ASP A 60 -10.05 0.69 -11.51
N LYS A 61 -10.88 1.33 -12.32
CA LYS A 61 -11.73 0.61 -13.25
C LYS A 61 -10.85 0.27 -14.45
N PHE A 62 -10.16 -0.86 -14.37
CA PHE A 62 -9.47 -1.41 -15.53
C PHE A 62 -10.52 -1.90 -16.53
N ASN A 63 -10.93 -0.97 -17.38
CA ASN A 63 -11.77 -1.24 -18.54
C ASN A 63 -10.84 -1.85 -19.62
N SER A 64 -10.60 -3.16 -19.58
CA SER A 64 -10.12 -3.91 -20.75
C SER A 64 -11.26 -4.03 -21.76
N ASN A 65 -11.58 -2.91 -22.38
CA ASN A 65 -12.23 -2.86 -23.67
C ASN A 65 -11.33 -1.99 -24.55
N GLU A 66 -10.10 -2.49 -24.78
CA GLU A 66 -9.41 -2.17 -26.02
C GLU A 66 -10.34 -2.62 -27.15
N SER A 67 -10.80 -1.63 -27.89
CA SER A 67 -11.55 -1.75 -29.12
C SER A 67 -10.93 -2.82 -30.03
N GLN A 68 -11.63 -3.92 -30.20
CA GLN A 68 -11.60 -4.70 -31.43
C GLN A 68 -12.98 -4.56 -32.05
N GLU A 69 -13.25 -3.42 -32.69
CA GLU A 69 -14.02 -3.34 -33.94
C GLU A 69 -14.03 -1.91 -34.47
N GLN A 70 -13.31 -1.69 -35.57
CA GLN A 70 -13.72 -0.90 -36.74
C GLN A 70 -12.74 -1.17 -37.88
#